data_AF-C1MKB3-F1
#
_entry.id   AF-C1MKB3-F1
#
_cell.length_a   1.000
_cell.length_b   1.000
_cell.length_c   1.000
_cell.angle_alpha   90.00
_cell.angle_beta   90.00
_cell.angle_gamma   90.00
#
_symmetry.space_group_name_H-M   'P 1'
#
loop_
_entity.id
_entity.type
_entity.pdbx_description
1 polymer ?
#
loop_
_entity_poly.entity_id
_entity_poly.type
_entity_poly.pdbx_seq_one_letter_code
_entity_poly.pdbx_strand_id
1 'polypeptide(L)'
;MPSSSLLIMWWSNRSQPSLFVLLPLFMIAVFGSLTTEALDEEYQFSKINLIDVANLSTSVALHSAKLRATKFQLTVQPWERRQGGEEVRRPRSTENGSESAERFVSVNGSCFALGRRFFPAIGWNTYTLIEQAAQIPVGSFAFNYSCSGRRQVTDMFDAAVAAGFNTVRTWAYSVGENQSFQVAPGEYYEPLFQGLDWVIQQASLRDIKLILVFTDYWEYNGGVAQYLDWAGSRARTKNDFFSNSKCKMMYKNNIQRILERINTYTGVRYRHDKSIMAWELINEPRCRNCPEELQDWLEEMAHFVKFLDRTHLLSTGEEGFYSIGSGGSVDANPEVWSLTTGQDFVANHAIPEIDFAVAHLWPDNWGVFTLGLPASFSETWLVKHKSDSRAILGKPFLLEEFGTTGNGQLSAVDQVGSRFATTAERAPRSVAVAEFYRSIFKQVELDNENEYAIAGDISYSNTPVSR
;
A
#
# COMPACT_ATOMS: atom_id res chain seq x y z
N MET A 1 5.39 18.06 23.71
CA MET A 1 4.27 17.21 23.26
C MET A 1 4.55 16.86 21.80
N PRO A 2 4.80 15.60 21.40
CA PRO A 2 5.25 15.32 20.04
C PRO A 2 4.07 15.30 19.04
N SER A 3 4.32 15.90 17.87
CA SER A 3 3.46 16.08 16.69
C SER A 3 3.41 14.85 15.80
N SER A 4 2.29 14.66 15.08
CA SER A 4 1.96 13.53 14.20
C SER A 4 2.54 13.66 12.80
N SER A 5 3.05 12.56 12.25
CA SER A 5 3.67 12.50 10.93
C SER A 5 2.75 11.83 9.91
N LEU A 6 2.57 12.50 8.77
CA LEU A 6 1.92 11.94 7.59
C LEU A 6 2.93 11.08 6.83
N LEU A 7 2.49 9.88 6.44
CA LEU A 7 3.34 8.82 5.91
C LEU A 7 2.70 8.21 4.66
N ILE A 8 3.53 7.91 3.65
CA ILE A 8 3.12 7.84 2.24
C ILE A 8 3.56 6.50 1.62
N MET A 9 2.64 5.75 1.00
CA MET A 9 2.96 4.55 0.22
C MET A 9 2.53 4.60 -1.27
N TRP A 10 3.49 4.59 -2.20
CA TRP A 10 3.32 4.70 -3.66
C TRP A 10 2.77 3.45 -4.38
N TRP A 11 2.04 3.63 -5.51
CA TRP A 11 1.58 2.55 -6.40
C TRP A 11 2.20 2.65 -7.82
N SER A 12 2.66 1.52 -8.36
CA SER A 12 3.15 1.39 -9.75
C SER A 12 2.19 0.54 -10.57
N ASN A 13 1.36 1.18 -11.39
CA ASN A 13 0.47 0.49 -12.32
C ASN A 13 1.21 0.04 -13.59
N ARG A 14 1.34 -1.27 -13.77
CA ARG A 14 1.29 -1.91 -15.09
C ARG A 14 0.48 -3.20 -14.97
N SER A 15 -0.81 -3.13 -15.26
CA SER A 15 -1.47 -3.79 -16.40
C SER A 15 -2.96 -4.05 -16.12
N GLN A 16 -3.82 -3.53 -17.01
CA GLN A 16 -5.25 -3.82 -17.15
C GLN A 16 -5.50 -5.34 -17.33
N PRO A 17 -6.69 -5.84 -16.92
CA PRO A 17 -7.78 -5.94 -17.89
C PRO A 17 -9.11 -5.43 -17.34
N SER A 18 -9.66 -4.41 -18.01
CA SER A 18 -11.09 -4.09 -17.96
C SER A 18 -11.90 -5.19 -18.66
N LEU A 19 -12.88 -5.79 -17.97
CA LEU A 19 -14.29 -5.96 -18.38
C LEU A 19 -14.93 -7.06 -17.53
N PHE A 20 -15.97 -6.73 -16.74
CA PHE A 20 -17.26 -7.42 -16.72
C PHE A 20 -18.19 -6.71 -15.71
N VAL A 21 -18.91 -5.70 -16.22
CA VAL A 21 -20.22 -5.32 -15.69
C VAL A 21 -21.16 -5.38 -16.88
N LEU A 22 -22.21 -6.20 -16.82
CA LEU A 22 -23.57 -5.80 -17.23
C LEU A 22 -24.56 -6.97 -17.06
N LEU A 23 -25.63 -6.65 -16.34
CA LEU A 23 -26.98 -7.24 -16.37
C LEU A 23 -27.94 -6.04 -16.14
N PRO A 24 -29.23 -6.10 -16.48
CA PRO A 24 -29.90 -6.35 -17.77
C PRO A 24 -30.70 -5.11 -18.22
N LEU A 25 -31.17 -5.02 -19.48
CA LEU A 25 -32.42 -4.33 -19.83
C LEU A 25 -32.90 -4.68 -21.27
N PHE A 26 -34.21 -4.67 -21.39
CA PHE A 26 -35.11 -5.28 -22.38
C PHE A 26 -35.25 -4.50 -23.71
N MET A 27 -35.33 -5.25 -24.83
CA MET A 27 -36.30 -5.17 -25.96
C MET A 27 -36.40 -3.96 -26.93
N ILE A 28 -36.58 -4.34 -28.22
CA ILE A 28 -37.04 -3.62 -29.45
C ILE A 28 -35.91 -2.92 -30.25
N ALA A 29 -35.65 -3.14 -31.55
CA ALA A 29 -36.49 -3.52 -32.70
C ALA A 29 -35.79 -4.35 -33.79
N VAL A 30 -36.65 -4.87 -34.68
CA VAL A 30 -36.53 -5.82 -35.79
C VAL A 30 -35.85 -5.25 -37.06
N PHE A 31 -35.36 -6.18 -37.91
CA PHE A 31 -34.84 -6.10 -39.29
C PHE A 31 -33.33 -5.85 -39.41
N GLY A 32 -32.55 -6.56 -40.23
CA GLY A 32 -32.83 -7.67 -41.13
C GLY A 32 -31.51 -8.33 -41.56
N SER A 33 -31.58 -9.64 -41.83
CA SER A 33 -30.55 -10.47 -42.45
C SER A 33 -30.00 -9.87 -43.76
N LEU A 34 -28.69 -9.96 -43.98
CA LEU A 34 -28.07 -10.37 -45.24
C LEU A 34 -26.56 -10.60 -45.07
N THR A 35 -26.13 -11.66 -45.73
CA THR A 35 -24.83 -12.36 -45.83
C THR A 35 -23.78 -11.64 -46.68
N THR A 36 -22.47 -11.92 -46.44
CA THR A 36 -21.38 -12.30 -47.40
C THR A 36 -20.01 -12.15 -46.71
N GLU A 37 -19.22 -13.23 -46.53
CA GLU A 37 -18.14 -13.76 -47.40
C GLU A 37 -16.83 -12.93 -47.49
N ALA A 38 -15.78 -13.52 -46.90
CA ALA A 38 -14.38 -13.69 -47.32
C ALA A 38 -13.55 -12.58 -48.03
N LEU A 39 -12.29 -12.45 -47.56
CA LEU A 39 -11.00 -12.22 -48.25
C LEU A 39 -10.12 -11.25 -47.42
N ASP A 40 -9.10 -11.66 -46.67
CA ASP A 40 -7.72 -12.10 -46.98
C ASP A 40 -6.68 -10.96 -47.11
N GLU A 41 -5.47 -11.22 -46.60
CA GLU A 41 -4.19 -10.48 -46.68
C GLU A 41 -4.02 -9.13 -45.90
N GLU A 42 -3.18 -9.11 -44.85
CA GLU A 42 -1.78 -8.65 -44.97
C GLU A 42 -1.02 -8.70 -43.62
N TYR A 43 0.08 -9.47 -43.63
CA TYR A 43 1.14 -9.46 -42.64
C TYR A 43 2.21 -8.47 -43.15
N GLN A 44 2.37 -7.31 -42.52
CA GLN A 44 3.59 -6.51 -42.65
C GLN A 44 3.95 -5.86 -41.31
N PHE A 45 5.09 -6.30 -40.77
CA PHE A 45 5.83 -5.65 -39.71
C PHE A 45 6.26 -4.24 -40.14
N SER A 46 6.14 -3.26 -39.24
CA SER A 46 7.11 -2.15 -39.22
C SER A 46 7.53 -1.81 -37.80
N LYS A 47 8.86 -1.72 -37.67
CA LYS A 47 9.66 -1.45 -36.48
C LYS A 47 9.24 -0.14 -35.82
N ILE A 48 8.98 -0.17 -34.51
CA ILE A 48 9.19 1.01 -33.67
C ILE A 48 10.60 0.91 -33.09
N ASN A 49 11.40 1.93 -33.37
CA ASN A 49 12.83 2.00 -33.08
C ASN A 49 13.12 1.90 -31.58
N LEU A 50 14.15 1.11 -31.25
CA LEU A 50 14.82 1.00 -29.94
C LEU A 50 15.51 2.30 -29.47
N ILE A 51 15.20 3.45 -30.08
CA ILE A 51 15.73 4.77 -29.75
C ILE A 51 14.79 5.55 -28.81
N ASP A 52 13.49 5.21 -28.75
CA ASP A 52 12.54 5.93 -27.88
C ASP A 52 12.55 5.46 -26.41
N VAL A 53 13.12 4.28 -26.13
CA VAL A 53 13.34 3.78 -24.75
C VAL A 53 14.58 4.43 -24.11
N ALA A 54 15.50 4.98 -24.91
CA ALA A 54 16.69 5.66 -24.41
C ALA A 54 16.41 7.11 -23.93
N ASN A 55 15.35 7.75 -24.42
CA ASN A 55 15.07 9.16 -24.11
C ASN A 55 14.25 9.38 -22.82
N LEU A 56 13.60 8.34 -22.27
CA LEU A 56 12.93 8.44 -20.97
C LEU A 56 13.90 8.34 -19.78
N SER A 57 15.04 7.65 -19.93
CA SER A 57 16.07 7.60 -18.89
C SER A 57 16.90 8.88 -18.81
N THR A 58 17.01 9.64 -19.90
CA THR A 58 17.80 10.88 -19.95
C THR A 58 17.10 12.07 -19.28
N SER A 59 15.75 12.11 -19.30
CA SER A 59 15.00 13.23 -18.71
C SER A 59 15.01 13.22 -17.17
N VAL A 60 15.02 12.03 -16.56
CA VAL A 60 15.19 11.84 -15.10
C VAL A 60 16.66 12.07 -14.69
N ALA A 61 17.62 11.71 -15.54
CA ALA A 61 19.04 12.01 -15.33
C ALA A 61 19.38 13.51 -15.48
N LEU A 62 18.69 14.26 -16.35
CA LEU A 62 18.92 15.69 -16.54
C LEU A 62 18.38 16.55 -15.38
N HIS A 63 17.30 16.12 -14.71
CA HIS A 63 16.78 16.82 -13.54
C HIS A 63 17.64 16.59 -12.29
N SER A 64 18.23 15.40 -12.16
CA SER A 64 19.20 15.07 -11.10
C SER A 64 20.59 15.69 -11.36
N ALA A 65 20.95 16.00 -12.60
CA ALA A 65 22.16 16.76 -12.94
C ALA A 65 22.05 18.27 -12.65
N LYS A 66 20.86 18.88 -12.77
CA LYS A 66 20.65 20.30 -12.44
C LYS A 66 20.70 20.60 -10.93
N LEU A 67 20.41 19.61 -10.09
CA LEU A 67 20.58 19.71 -8.62
C LEU A 67 22.06 19.57 -8.18
N ARG A 68 22.97 19.12 -9.06
CA ARG A 68 24.42 19.04 -8.78
C ARG A 68 25.19 20.34 -9.07
N ALA A 69 24.52 21.41 -9.51
CA ALA A 69 25.18 22.68 -9.86
C ALA A 69 25.26 23.70 -8.71
N THR A 70 24.75 23.39 -7.51
CA THR A 70 24.89 24.25 -6.33
C THR A 70 26.07 23.74 -5.48
N LYS A 71 27.20 24.44 -5.62
CA LYS A 71 28.51 24.17 -5.02
C LYS A 71 28.47 23.72 -3.55
N PHE A 72 29.00 22.52 -3.28
CA PHE A 72 29.89 22.27 -2.15
C PHE A 72 31.16 21.59 -2.69
N GLN A 73 32.29 22.27 -2.61
CA GLN A 73 33.60 21.70 -2.96
C GLN A 73 34.01 20.69 -1.89
N LEU A 74 34.06 19.42 -2.25
CA LEU A 74 34.90 18.43 -1.58
C LEU A 74 35.87 17.87 -2.63
N THR A 75 37.11 18.30 -2.53
CA THR A 75 38.22 17.86 -3.35
C THR A 75 38.54 16.40 -2.98
N VAL A 76 38.30 15.47 -3.88
CA VAL A 76 38.75 14.07 -3.73
C VAL A 76 39.91 13.84 -4.70
N GLN A 77 41.10 13.62 -4.15
CA GLN A 77 42.30 13.19 -4.89
C GLN A 77 42.17 11.70 -5.27
N PRO A 78 42.61 11.26 -6.46
CA PRO A 78 42.55 9.85 -6.85
C PRO A 78 43.59 9.02 -6.08
N TRP A 79 43.17 7.86 -5.56
CA TRP A 79 44.08 6.92 -4.91
C TRP A 79 44.85 6.11 -5.97
N GLU A 80 46.18 6.23 -5.97
CA GLU A 80 47.08 5.29 -6.65
C GLU A 80 47.46 4.16 -5.70
N ARG A 81 47.50 2.95 -6.26
CA ARG A 81 47.87 1.72 -5.58
C ARG A 81 49.35 1.78 -5.15
N ARG A 82 49.65 1.70 -3.85
CA ARG A 82 50.99 1.34 -3.35
C ARG A 82 50.93 0.18 -2.36
N GLN A 83 51.80 -0.78 -2.60
CA GLN A 83 52.15 -1.88 -1.70
C GLN A 83 53.03 -1.36 -0.57
N GLY A 84 52.92 -1.97 0.62
CA GLY A 84 53.83 -1.76 1.75
C GLY A 84 53.08 -1.79 3.08
N GLY A 85 53.40 -2.78 3.91
CA GLY A 85 52.72 -3.04 5.18
C GLY A 85 53.09 -2.06 6.29
N GLU A 86 52.14 -1.82 7.19
CA GLU A 86 52.35 -1.49 8.59
C GLU A 86 51.05 -1.72 9.37
N GLU A 87 51.19 -2.26 10.57
CA GLU A 87 50.12 -2.75 11.45
C GLU A 87 49.37 -1.56 12.08
N VAL A 88 48.08 -1.37 11.75
CA VAL A 88 47.26 -0.28 12.29
C VAL A 88 46.22 -0.82 13.26
N ARG A 89 46.32 -0.38 14.53
CA ARG A 89 45.32 -0.59 15.59
C ARG A 89 43.93 -0.13 15.13
N ARG A 90 42.94 -1.02 15.27
CA ARG A 90 41.52 -0.74 14.96
C ARG A 90 40.96 0.39 15.85
N PRO A 91 40.23 1.38 15.30
CA PRO A 91 39.40 2.27 16.11
C PRO A 91 38.19 1.48 16.64
N ARG A 92 37.79 1.75 17.89
CA ARG A 92 36.53 1.27 18.47
C ARG A 92 35.36 1.71 17.59
N SER A 93 34.57 0.75 17.15
CA SER A 93 33.26 0.96 16.53
C SER A 93 32.32 1.61 17.54
N THR A 94 31.76 2.77 17.20
CA THR A 94 30.61 3.33 17.90
C THR A 94 29.38 2.47 17.59
N GLU A 95 28.83 1.83 18.62
CA GLU A 95 27.72 0.86 18.65
C GLU A 95 26.32 1.41 18.28
N ASN A 96 26.20 2.42 17.41
CA ASN A 96 24.90 3.04 17.12
C ASN A 96 24.18 2.52 15.87
N GLY A 97 24.78 1.59 15.12
CA GLY A 97 24.23 1.05 13.87
C GLY A 97 23.49 -0.29 13.99
N SER A 98 23.73 -1.09 15.05
CA SER A 98 23.10 -2.42 15.18
C SER A 98 21.87 -2.44 16.09
N GLU A 99 21.65 -1.40 16.90
CA GLU A 99 20.59 -1.39 17.92
C GLU A 99 19.20 -1.03 17.37
N SER A 100 19.11 -0.39 16.19
CA SER A 100 17.82 -0.08 15.53
C SER A 100 17.22 -1.29 14.82
N ALA A 101 18.06 -2.17 14.25
CA ALA A 101 17.63 -3.40 13.57
C ALA A 101 17.00 -4.43 14.53
N GLU A 102 17.23 -4.30 15.84
CA GLU A 102 16.73 -5.24 16.85
C GLU A 102 15.41 -4.85 17.52
N ARG A 103 14.68 -3.83 17.05
CA ARG A 103 13.43 -3.38 17.71
C ARG A 103 12.22 -3.51 16.78
N PHE A 104 11.06 -3.82 17.36
CA PHE A 104 9.78 -3.70 16.65
C PHE A 104 9.43 -2.22 16.49
N VAL A 105 8.72 -1.89 15.42
CA VAL A 105 8.08 -0.58 15.30
C VAL A 105 6.96 -0.50 16.33
N SER A 106 6.88 0.60 17.06
CA SER A 106 5.87 0.84 18.09
C SER A 106 5.19 2.19 17.87
N VAL A 107 4.14 2.48 18.65
CA VAL A 107 3.48 3.79 18.68
C VAL A 107 3.92 4.58 19.91
N ASN A 108 4.18 5.87 19.72
CA ASN A 108 4.44 6.84 20.80
C ASN A 108 3.60 8.10 20.54
N GLY A 109 2.46 8.19 21.21
CA GLY A 109 1.44 9.20 20.90
C GLY A 109 0.97 9.03 19.46
N SER A 110 0.96 10.12 18.69
CA SER A 110 0.53 10.11 17.28
C SER A 110 1.65 9.80 16.28
N CYS A 111 2.72 9.13 16.70
CA CYS A 111 3.87 8.80 15.84
C CYS A 111 4.29 7.35 15.96
N PHE A 112 4.85 6.82 14.86
CA PHE A 112 5.60 5.58 14.93
C PHE A 112 7.01 5.82 15.47
N ALA A 113 7.54 4.83 16.17
CA ALA A 113 8.87 4.85 16.74
C ALA A 113 9.58 3.51 16.50
N LEU A 114 10.89 3.57 16.32
CA LEU A 114 11.77 2.42 16.34
C LEU A 114 12.70 2.57 17.54
N GLY A 115 12.32 1.94 18.66
CA GLY A 115 12.90 2.22 19.96
C GLY A 115 12.58 3.63 20.45
N ARG A 116 13.61 4.46 20.68
CA ARG A 116 13.43 5.86 21.11
C ARG A 116 13.44 6.86 19.95
N ARG A 117 13.65 6.39 18.72
CA ARG A 117 13.73 7.25 17.55
C ARG A 117 12.38 7.28 16.86
N PHE A 118 12.03 8.46 16.36
CA PHE A 118 10.93 8.61 15.42
C PHE A 118 11.17 7.73 14.18
N PHE A 119 10.12 7.05 13.72
CA PHE A 119 10.16 6.20 12.53
C PHE A 119 9.16 6.71 11.49
N PRO A 120 9.60 7.42 10.45
CA PRO A 120 8.69 7.78 9.37
C PRO A 120 8.54 6.58 8.42
N ALA A 121 7.36 5.94 8.37
CA ALA A 121 7.04 4.95 7.34
C ALA A 121 6.91 5.59 5.94
N ILE A 122 7.96 5.53 5.13
CA ILE A 122 7.97 6.04 3.76
C ILE A 122 8.06 4.84 2.84
N GLY A 123 7.06 4.63 1.99
CA GLY A 123 6.90 3.32 1.38
C GLY A 123 6.26 3.26 0.02
N TRP A 124 5.90 2.03 -0.32
CA TRP A 124 5.16 1.68 -1.53
C TRP A 124 4.30 0.44 -1.32
N ASN A 125 3.34 0.25 -2.22
CA ASN A 125 2.48 -0.91 -2.32
C ASN A 125 2.96 -1.81 -3.46
N THR A 126 3.00 -3.10 -3.21
CA THR A 126 3.26 -4.09 -4.26
C THR A 126 2.63 -5.42 -3.89
N TYR A 127 1.36 -5.59 -4.25
CA TYR A 127 0.57 -6.76 -3.90
C TYR A 127 1.07 -8.10 -4.46
N THR A 128 1.90 -8.08 -5.51
CA THR A 128 2.35 -9.28 -6.25
C THR A 128 3.62 -9.93 -5.68
N LEU A 129 4.14 -9.44 -4.55
CA LEU A 129 5.45 -9.87 -4.03
C LEU A 129 5.54 -11.37 -3.79
N ILE A 130 4.48 -11.96 -3.21
CA ILE A 130 4.48 -13.39 -2.89
C ILE A 130 4.61 -14.19 -4.18
N GLU A 131 3.83 -13.86 -5.21
CA GLU A 131 3.83 -14.63 -6.45
C GLU A 131 5.10 -14.39 -7.29
N GLN A 132 5.66 -13.18 -7.27
CA GLN A 132 6.95 -12.90 -7.90
C GLN A 132 8.11 -13.63 -7.21
N ALA A 133 8.03 -13.81 -5.89
CA ALA A 133 9.04 -14.49 -5.09
C ALA A 133 8.89 -16.02 -5.08
N ALA A 134 7.67 -16.51 -5.29
CA ALA A 134 7.36 -17.93 -5.31
C ALA A 134 8.02 -18.61 -6.51
N GLN A 135 8.63 -19.76 -6.26
CA GLN A 135 9.26 -20.57 -7.30
C GLN A 135 8.23 -21.55 -7.86
N ILE A 136 7.22 -21.03 -8.57
CA ILE A 136 6.09 -21.81 -9.09
C ILE A 136 6.12 -21.88 -10.62
N PRO A 137 5.72 -23.01 -11.26
CA PRO A 137 5.82 -23.16 -12.71
C PRO A 137 4.82 -22.33 -13.54
N VAL A 138 3.67 -21.94 -12.94
CA VAL A 138 2.58 -21.20 -13.60
C VAL A 138 1.86 -20.28 -12.58
N GLY A 139 1.64 -19.00 -12.93
CA GLY A 139 1.00 -17.94 -12.10
C GLY A 139 1.99 -17.19 -11.20
N SER A 140 1.93 -15.89 -10.90
CA SER A 140 1.05 -14.79 -11.29
C SER A 140 1.92 -13.56 -11.67
N PHE A 141 1.40 -12.68 -12.54
CA PHE A 141 1.95 -11.41 -13.07
C PHE A 141 3.36 -11.37 -13.70
N ALA A 142 4.27 -12.29 -13.41
CA ALA A 142 5.60 -12.32 -14.00
C ALA A 142 5.67 -13.36 -15.13
N PHE A 143 5.75 -12.88 -16.38
CA PHE A 143 5.91 -13.71 -17.58
C PHE A 143 7.24 -14.51 -17.65
N ASN A 144 8.06 -14.55 -16.57
CA ASN A 144 9.30 -15.31 -16.58
C ASN A 144 9.66 -15.90 -15.21
N TYR A 145 9.37 -17.20 -15.08
CA TYR A 145 9.48 -18.10 -13.92
C TYR A 145 10.92 -18.53 -13.57
N SER A 146 11.91 -17.66 -13.73
CA SER A 146 13.32 -17.98 -13.41
C SER A 146 13.81 -17.23 -12.17
N CYS A 147 15.11 -17.31 -11.86
CA CYS A 147 15.79 -16.37 -10.95
C CYS A 147 15.44 -14.89 -11.23
N SER A 148 14.87 -14.58 -12.40
CA SER A 148 14.29 -13.29 -12.77
C SER A 148 13.18 -12.76 -11.85
N GLY A 149 12.30 -13.59 -11.28
CA GLY A 149 11.20 -13.11 -10.42
C GLY A 149 11.71 -12.57 -9.10
N ARG A 150 12.47 -13.41 -8.39
CA ARG A 150 13.23 -13.00 -7.19
C ARG A 150 14.19 -11.85 -7.47
N ARG A 151 14.85 -11.84 -8.63
CA ARG A 151 15.70 -10.72 -9.04
C ARG A 151 14.90 -9.41 -9.18
N GLN A 152 13.72 -9.44 -9.80
CA GLN A 152 12.85 -8.26 -9.88
C GLN A 152 12.46 -7.75 -8.49
N VAL A 153 12.13 -8.66 -7.56
CA VAL A 153 11.84 -8.28 -6.17
C VAL A 153 13.07 -7.65 -5.51
N THR A 154 14.26 -8.26 -5.63
CA THR A 154 15.48 -7.68 -5.04
C THR A 154 15.85 -6.35 -5.67
N ASP A 155 15.76 -6.22 -6.99
CA ASP A 155 16.07 -4.99 -7.72
C ASP A 155 15.08 -3.87 -7.33
N MET A 156 13.80 -4.21 -7.14
CA MET A 156 12.78 -3.28 -6.64
C MET A 156 13.08 -2.84 -5.21
N PHE A 157 13.45 -3.76 -4.32
CA PHE A 157 13.79 -3.42 -2.94
C PHE A 157 15.06 -2.57 -2.87
N ASP A 158 16.08 -2.89 -3.67
CA ASP A 158 17.33 -2.11 -3.75
C ASP A 158 17.07 -0.70 -4.31
N ALA A 159 16.21 -0.57 -5.32
CA ALA A 159 15.79 0.73 -5.84
C ALA A 159 15.00 1.53 -4.80
N ALA A 160 14.13 0.88 -4.02
CA ALA A 160 13.36 1.51 -2.96
C ALA A 160 14.26 2.05 -1.83
N VAL A 161 15.23 1.25 -1.38
CA VAL A 161 16.26 1.68 -0.41
C VAL A 161 17.06 2.85 -0.96
N ALA A 162 17.48 2.80 -2.22
CA ALA A 162 18.21 3.89 -2.86
C ALA A 162 17.38 5.19 -2.97
N ALA A 163 16.06 5.08 -3.05
CA ALA A 163 15.11 6.20 -3.04
C ALA A 163 14.74 6.69 -1.63
N GLY A 164 15.19 6.01 -0.57
CA GLY A 164 14.90 6.36 0.82
C GLY A 164 13.59 5.77 1.37
N PHE A 165 12.98 4.80 0.69
CA PHE A 165 11.85 4.06 1.22
C PHE A 165 12.30 3.01 2.25
N ASN A 166 11.50 2.83 3.29
CA ASN A 166 11.77 1.94 4.41
C ASN A 166 10.58 1.04 4.79
N THR A 167 9.41 1.19 4.16
CA THR A 167 8.24 0.35 4.44
C THR A 167 7.59 -0.11 3.13
N VAL A 168 7.13 -1.35 3.08
CA VAL A 168 6.34 -1.89 1.95
C VAL A 168 5.04 -2.49 2.47
N ARG A 169 3.93 -2.16 1.82
CA ARG A 169 2.63 -2.80 2.06
C ARG A 169 2.38 -3.83 0.97
N THR A 170 2.00 -5.03 1.39
CA THR A 170 1.78 -6.17 0.51
C THR A 170 0.78 -7.14 1.13
N TRP A 171 0.25 -8.03 0.30
CA TRP A 171 -0.69 -9.06 0.71
C TRP A 171 0.00 -10.24 1.38
N ALA A 172 -0.68 -10.85 2.34
CA ALA A 172 -0.42 -12.19 2.87
C ALA A 172 -1.35 -13.25 2.22
N TYR A 173 -1.76 -12.97 0.98
CA TYR A 173 -2.56 -13.82 0.09
C TYR A 173 -2.09 -13.57 -1.35
N SER A 174 -2.54 -14.41 -2.30
CA SER A 174 -2.28 -14.21 -3.73
C SER A 174 -3.58 -13.86 -4.45
N VAL A 175 -3.47 -13.07 -5.51
CA VAL A 175 -4.65 -12.69 -6.33
C VAL A 175 -4.67 -13.42 -7.68
N GLY A 176 -3.54 -14.02 -8.09
CA GLY A 176 -3.43 -14.76 -9.33
C GLY A 176 -4.43 -15.90 -9.49
N GLU A 177 -5.11 -15.95 -10.65
CA GLU A 177 -6.17 -16.93 -10.97
C GLU A 177 -5.68 -18.38 -11.03
N ASN A 178 -4.40 -18.59 -11.36
CA ASN A 178 -3.85 -19.93 -11.58
C ASN A 178 -3.53 -20.68 -10.29
N GLN A 179 -3.28 -19.97 -9.18
CA GLN A 179 -2.88 -20.60 -7.93
C GLN A 179 -3.16 -19.70 -6.72
N SER A 180 -4.14 -20.09 -5.91
CA SER A 180 -4.45 -19.43 -4.65
C SER A 180 -3.42 -19.77 -3.56
N PHE A 181 -3.08 -18.79 -2.73
CA PHE A 181 -2.24 -18.95 -1.55
C PHE A 181 -2.89 -19.90 -0.54
N GLN A 182 -4.16 -19.66 -0.24
CA GLN A 182 -5.03 -20.56 0.51
C GLN A 182 -5.95 -21.25 -0.50
N VAL A 183 -5.78 -22.57 -0.67
CA VAL A 183 -6.48 -23.34 -1.72
C VAL A 183 -7.84 -23.86 -1.24
N ALA A 184 -7.97 -24.08 0.06
CA ALA A 184 -9.20 -24.41 0.76
C ALA A 184 -9.08 -23.94 2.22
N PRO A 185 -10.17 -23.90 3.00
CA PRO A 185 -10.10 -23.48 4.40
C PRO A 185 -9.08 -24.30 5.20
N GLY A 186 -7.99 -23.65 5.63
CA GLY A 186 -6.90 -24.29 6.37
C GLY A 186 -5.87 -25.05 5.53
N GLU A 187 -6.02 -25.07 4.20
CA GLU A 187 -5.07 -25.69 3.26
C GLU A 187 -4.35 -24.62 2.45
N TYR A 188 -3.02 -24.70 2.41
CA TYR A 188 -2.16 -23.65 1.83
C TYR A 188 -1.23 -24.23 0.78
N TYR A 189 -1.00 -23.46 -0.26
CA TYR A 189 0.00 -23.80 -1.27
C TYR A 189 1.40 -23.38 -0.79
N GLU A 190 2.14 -24.37 -0.29
CA GLU A 190 3.45 -24.17 0.36
C GLU A 190 4.45 -23.34 -0.48
N PRO A 191 4.56 -23.47 -1.82
CA PRO A 191 5.46 -22.62 -2.60
C PRO A 191 5.16 -21.12 -2.52
N LEU A 192 3.88 -20.73 -2.41
CA LEU A 192 3.52 -19.32 -2.18
C LEU A 192 3.83 -18.91 -0.74
N PHE A 193 3.63 -19.80 0.24
CA PHE A 193 4.05 -19.54 1.63
C PHE A 193 5.57 -19.31 1.73
N GLN A 194 6.37 -20.12 1.03
CA GLN A 194 7.82 -19.93 0.91
C GLN A 194 8.21 -18.67 0.13
N GLY A 195 7.37 -18.22 -0.81
CA GLY A 195 7.50 -16.92 -1.44
C GLY A 195 7.42 -15.78 -0.42
N LEU A 196 6.42 -15.81 0.45
CA LEU A 196 6.28 -14.85 1.55
C LEU A 196 7.44 -14.95 2.56
N ASP A 197 7.86 -16.16 2.91
CA ASP A 197 9.02 -16.37 3.80
C ASP A 197 10.27 -15.67 3.23
N TRP A 198 10.50 -15.82 1.92
CA TRP A 198 11.64 -15.22 1.22
C TRP A 198 11.52 -13.69 1.13
N VAL A 199 10.33 -13.15 0.86
CA VAL A 199 10.07 -11.70 0.85
C VAL A 199 10.40 -11.07 2.20
N ILE A 200 9.96 -11.69 3.30
CA ILE A 200 10.26 -11.21 4.67
C ILE A 200 11.77 -11.23 4.93
N GLN A 201 12.47 -12.30 4.51
CA GLN A 201 13.93 -12.33 4.59
C GLN A 201 14.58 -11.19 3.79
N GLN A 202 14.14 -10.94 2.56
CA GLN A 202 14.73 -9.88 1.72
C GLN A 202 14.49 -8.49 2.26
N ALA A 203 13.34 -8.25 2.89
CA ALA A 203 13.06 -7.00 3.59
C ALA A 203 13.97 -6.84 4.80
N SER A 204 14.14 -7.90 5.59
CA SER A 204 15.05 -7.95 6.75
C SER A 204 16.48 -7.56 6.38
N LEU A 205 17.01 -8.13 5.30
CA LEU A 205 18.37 -7.87 4.81
C LEU A 205 18.61 -6.41 4.38
N ARG A 206 17.54 -5.63 4.20
CA ARG A 206 17.55 -4.25 3.70
C ARG A 206 16.98 -3.24 4.68
N ASP A 207 16.64 -3.70 5.90
CA ASP A 207 15.93 -2.91 6.91
C ASP A 207 14.62 -2.28 6.39
N ILE A 208 13.95 -2.96 5.46
CA ILE A 208 12.60 -2.61 5.01
C ILE A 208 11.60 -3.26 5.97
N LYS A 209 10.58 -2.50 6.38
CA LYS A 209 9.46 -2.99 7.18
C LYS A 209 8.27 -3.40 6.31
N LEU A 210 7.55 -4.45 6.70
CA LEU A 210 6.35 -4.92 5.99
C LEU A 210 5.06 -4.55 6.72
N ILE A 211 4.06 -4.09 5.98
CA ILE A 211 2.66 -4.13 6.38
C ILE A 211 2.02 -5.29 5.61
N LEU A 212 1.49 -6.27 6.33
CA LEU A 212 0.96 -7.52 5.77
C LEU A 212 -0.54 -7.61 5.98
N VAL A 213 -1.28 -7.69 4.87
CA VAL A 213 -2.75 -7.69 4.87
C VAL A 213 -3.31 -9.09 4.74
N PHE A 214 -4.25 -9.47 5.60
CA PHE A 214 -4.69 -10.87 5.71
C PHE A 214 -5.67 -11.33 4.64
N THR A 215 -6.49 -10.42 4.11
CA THR A 215 -7.52 -10.74 3.10
C THR A 215 -7.91 -9.48 2.32
N ASP A 216 -8.77 -9.64 1.31
CA ASP A 216 -9.18 -8.59 0.38
C ASP A 216 -10.71 -8.45 0.31
N TYR A 217 -11.22 -7.23 0.20
CA TYR A 217 -12.63 -7.01 -0.08
C TYR A 217 -13.00 -7.25 -1.56
N TRP A 218 -12.12 -6.92 -2.50
CA TRP A 218 -12.37 -6.89 -3.94
C TRP A 218 -12.13 -8.22 -4.62
N GLU A 219 -10.93 -8.75 -4.45
CA GLU A 219 -10.42 -9.91 -5.20
C GLU A 219 -11.18 -11.18 -4.84
N TYR A 220 -11.23 -12.12 -5.79
CA TYR A 220 -11.78 -13.45 -5.48
C TYR A 220 -10.76 -14.25 -4.66
N ASN A 221 -9.58 -14.47 -5.21
CA ASN A 221 -8.52 -15.22 -4.55
C ASN A 221 -7.99 -14.45 -3.33
N GLY A 222 -8.06 -15.07 -2.17
CA GLY A 222 -7.68 -14.44 -0.91
C GLY A 222 -8.69 -13.43 -0.38
N GLY A 223 -9.77 -13.15 -1.10
CA GLY A 223 -10.76 -12.17 -0.71
C GLY A 223 -12.09 -12.75 -0.22
N VAL A 224 -12.96 -11.84 0.25
CA VAL A 224 -14.20 -12.20 0.96
C VAL A 224 -15.14 -13.10 0.14
N ALA A 225 -15.12 -12.97 -1.19
CA ALA A 225 -15.96 -13.79 -2.07
C ALA A 225 -15.60 -15.29 -1.99
N GLN A 226 -14.31 -15.61 -1.92
CA GLN A 226 -13.85 -17.00 -1.79
C GLN A 226 -14.24 -17.60 -0.42
N TYR A 227 -14.18 -16.81 0.66
CA TYR A 227 -14.65 -17.24 1.97
C TYR A 227 -16.16 -17.52 2.00
N LEU A 228 -16.94 -16.70 1.29
CA LEU A 228 -18.40 -16.89 1.18
C LEU A 228 -18.73 -18.18 0.42
N ASP A 229 -18.02 -18.47 -0.66
CA ASP A 229 -18.17 -19.73 -1.40
C ASP A 229 -17.85 -20.94 -0.51
N TRP A 230 -16.77 -20.89 0.25
CA TRP A 230 -16.43 -21.94 1.21
C TRP A 230 -17.48 -22.08 2.34
N ALA A 231 -18.14 -21.00 2.74
CA ALA A 231 -19.19 -21.04 3.76
C ALA A 231 -20.49 -21.70 3.27
N GLY A 232 -20.74 -21.69 1.96
CA GLY A 232 -21.87 -22.30 1.27
C GLY A 232 -23.13 -21.43 1.17
N SER A 233 -24.20 -21.97 0.57
CA SER A 233 -25.38 -21.27 0.01
C SER A 233 -26.17 -20.26 0.87
N ARG A 234 -25.89 -20.15 2.17
CA ARG A 234 -26.47 -19.11 3.04
C ARG A 234 -25.70 -17.78 2.97
N ALA A 235 -24.45 -17.80 2.50
CA ALA A 235 -23.65 -16.62 2.18
C ALA A 235 -23.94 -16.19 0.74
N ARG A 236 -24.56 -15.02 0.55
CA ARG A 236 -25.06 -14.55 -0.75
C ARG A 236 -24.42 -13.25 -1.21
N THR A 237 -24.00 -12.40 -0.28
CA THR A 237 -23.45 -11.08 -0.57
C THR A 237 -22.14 -10.88 0.17
N LYS A 238 -21.29 -9.95 -0.31
CA LYS A 238 -20.04 -9.58 0.38
C LYS A 238 -20.28 -9.13 1.83
N ASN A 239 -21.44 -8.53 2.13
CA ASN A 239 -21.80 -8.13 3.49
C ASN A 239 -21.90 -9.34 4.44
N ASP A 240 -22.33 -10.51 3.95
CA ASP A 240 -22.50 -11.70 4.80
C ASP A 240 -21.15 -12.17 5.38
N PHE A 241 -20.02 -11.77 4.80
CA PHE A 241 -18.70 -12.14 5.31
C PHE A 241 -18.48 -11.64 6.75
N PHE A 242 -18.98 -10.44 7.05
CA PHE A 242 -18.78 -9.77 8.32
C PHE A 242 -19.62 -10.38 9.46
N SER A 243 -20.74 -11.02 9.16
CA SER A 243 -21.62 -11.63 10.18
C SER A 243 -21.61 -13.17 10.18
N ASN A 244 -21.24 -13.82 9.06
CA ASN A 244 -21.29 -15.27 8.94
C ASN A 244 -20.22 -15.95 9.80
N SER A 245 -20.65 -16.75 10.77
CA SER A 245 -19.77 -17.43 11.73
C SER A 245 -18.76 -18.37 11.09
N LYS A 246 -19.06 -18.99 9.94
CA LYS A 246 -18.08 -19.82 9.21
C LYS A 246 -17.00 -18.96 8.58
N CYS A 247 -17.37 -17.83 7.96
CA CYS A 247 -16.41 -16.89 7.37
C CYS A 247 -15.45 -16.37 8.45
N LYS A 248 -16.00 -15.90 9.58
CA LYS A 248 -15.22 -15.45 10.74
C LYS A 248 -14.27 -16.53 11.28
N MET A 249 -14.73 -17.78 11.38
CA MET A 249 -13.89 -18.90 11.83
C MET A 249 -12.75 -19.20 10.84
N MET A 250 -13.04 -19.26 9.54
CA MET A 250 -12.03 -19.52 8.51
C MET A 250 -10.98 -18.40 8.46
N TYR A 251 -11.41 -17.15 8.59
CA TYR A 251 -10.53 -15.98 8.64
C TYR A 251 -9.62 -16.00 9.87
N LYS A 252 -10.17 -16.31 11.06
CA LYS A 252 -9.37 -16.51 12.29
C LYS A 252 -8.34 -17.64 12.15
N ASN A 253 -8.73 -18.76 11.53
CA ASN A 253 -7.80 -19.86 11.24
C ASN A 253 -6.69 -19.43 10.27
N ASN A 254 -7.00 -18.57 9.29
CA ASN A 254 -6.00 -17.98 8.38
C ASN A 254 -4.98 -17.11 9.13
N ILE A 255 -5.46 -16.17 9.94
CA ILE A 255 -4.59 -15.33 10.81
C ILE A 255 -3.68 -16.22 11.65
N GLN A 256 -4.26 -17.19 12.36
CA GLN A 256 -3.47 -18.06 13.23
C GLN A 256 -2.39 -18.80 12.45
N ARG A 257 -2.70 -19.30 11.25
CA ARG A 257 -1.71 -19.99 10.42
C ARG A 257 -0.58 -19.07 9.95
N ILE A 258 -0.89 -17.82 9.59
CA ILE A 258 0.09 -16.83 9.15
C ILE A 258 0.99 -16.42 10.32
N LEU A 259 0.41 -16.02 11.46
CA LEU A 259 1.16 -15.59 12.64
C LEU A 259 2.05 -16.69 13.21
N GLU A 260 1.59 -17.95 13.18
CA GLU A 260 2.35 -19.11 13.66
C GLU A 260 3.30 -19.71 12.61
N ARG A 261 3.36 -19.18 11.39
CA ARG A 261 4.36 -19.63 10.39
C ARG A 261 5.76 -19.41 10.94
N ILE A 262 6.57 -20.45 10.90
CA ILE A 262 8.02 -20.37 11.03
C ILE A 262 8.59 -20.17 9.63
N ASN A 263 9.26 -19.04 9.42
CA ASN A 263 9.89 -18.68 8.17
C ASN A 263 10.95 -19.73 7.79
N THR A 264 10.84 -20.33 6.60
CA THR A 264 11.78 -21.39 6.16
C THR A 264 13.20 -20.89 5.87
N TYR A 265 13.41 -19.59 5.70
CA TYR A 265 14.71 -18.98 5.42
C TYR A 265 15.38 -18.40 6.66
N THR A 266 14.61 -17.85 7.60
CA THR A 266 15.14 -17.20 8.81
C THR A 266 15.00 -18.06 10.07
N GLY A 267 14.11 -19.05 10.07
CA GLY A 267 13.76 -19.84 11.25
C GLY A 267 12.94 -19.07 12.30
N VAL A 268 12.55 -17.83 12.00
CA VAL A 268 11.80 -16.95 12.92
C VAL A 268 10.31 -17.13 12.66
N ARG A 269 9.52 -17.23 13.73
CA ARG A 269 8.06 -17.21 13.63
C ARG A 269 7.60 -15.81 13.26
N TYR A 270 6.64 -15.67 12.34
CA TYR A 270 6.20 -14.35 11.83
C TYR A 270 5.81 -13.36 12.92
N ARG A 271 5.03 -13.78 13.92
CA ARG A 271 4.70 -12.94 15.11
C ARG A 271 5.89 -12.55 16.00
N HIS A 272 7.12 -12.95 15.64
CA HIS A 272 8.37 -12.57 16.30
C HIS A 272 9.37 -11.92 15.31
N ASP A 273 8.99 -11.73 14.04
CA ASP A 273 9.88 -11.19 13.01
C ASP A 273 9.76 -9.66 12.92
N LYS A 274 10.80 -8.96 13.38
CA LYS A 274 10.88 -7.48 13.44
C LYS A 274 10.93 -6.79 12.08
N SER A 275 11.00 -7.57 11.00
CA SER A 275 10.89 -7.07 9.63
C SER A 275 9.42 -6.75 9.31
N ILE A 276 8.47 -7.35 10.03
CA ILE A 276 7.06 -6.97 9.94
C ILE A 276 6.85 -5.77 10.88
N MET A 277 6.25 -4.70 10.36
CA MET A 277 5.84 -3.53 11.14
C MET A 277 4.42 -3.69 11.65
N ALA A 278 3.51 -4.09 10.77
CA ALA A 278 2.10 -4.17 11.10
C ALA A 278 1.38 -5.32 10.38
N TRP A 279 0.32 -5.77 11.03
CA TRP A 279 -0.76 -6.52 10.43
C TRP A 279 -1.87 -5.59 10.00
N GLU A 280 -2.62 -5.97 8.96
CA GLU A 280 -3.80 -5.25 8.51
C GLU A 280 -4.94 -6.25 8.29
N LEU A 281 -6.12 -5.94 8.84
CA LEU A 281 -7.22 -6.88 8.88
C LEU A 281 -7.70 -7.26 7.48
N ILE A 282 -7.94 -6.27 6.62
CA ILE A 282 -8.55 -6.51 5.32
C ILE A 282 -8.28 -5.31 4.42
N ASN A 283 -7.92 -5.56 3.16
CA ASN A 283 -7.82 -4.50 2.17
C ASN A 283 -9.23 -3.96 1.83
N GLU A 284 -9.44 -2.67 2.08
CA GLU A 284 -10.64 -1.87 1.72
C GLU A 284 -12.00 -2.51 2.11
N PRO A 285 -12.23 -2.88 3.38
CA PRO A 285 -13.49 -3.47 3.82
C PRO A 285 -14.67 -2.56 3.52
N ARG A 286 -15.74 -3.12 2.94
CA ARG A 286 -17.04 -2.43 2.83
C ARG A 286 -18.20 -3.33 3.21
N CYS A 287 -18.94 -2.95 4.24
CA CYS A 287 -20.23 -3.54 4.58
C CYS A 287 -21.35 -2.58 4.16
N ARG A 288 -21.92 -2.80 2.97
CA ARG A 288 -22.88 -1.84 2.40
C ARG A 288 -24.15 -1.72 3.24
N ASN A 289 -24.40 -0.54 3.80
CA ASN A 289 -25.51 -0.26 4.71
C ASN A 289 -25.55 -1.16 5.96
N CYS A 290 -24.39 -1.64 6.42
CA CYS A 290 -24.24 -2.44 7.65
C CYS A 290 -23.03 -1.97 8.49
N PRO A 291 -23.03 -0.71 8.96
CA PRO A 291 -21.93 -0.18 9.74
C PRO A 291 -21.73 -0.91 11.08
N GLU A 292 -22.80 -1.34 11.73
CA GLU A 292 -22.74 -2.07 13.00
C GLU A 292 -22.04 -3.43 12.81
N GLU A 293 -22.39 -4.17 11.76
CA GLU A 293 -21.74 -5.46 11.46
C GLU A 293 -20.28 -5.31 11.07
N LEU A 294 -19.89 -4.20 10.42
CA LEU A 294 -18.48 -3.92 10.14
C LEU A 294 -17.72 -3.60 11.43
N GLN A 295 -18.25 -2.72 12.28
CA GLN A 295 -17.66 -2.36 13.57
C GLN A 295 -17.47 -3.61 14.44
N ASP A 296 -18.52 -4.42 14.61
CA ASP A 296 -18.48 -5.68 15.39
C ASP A 296 -17.41 -6.64 14.84
N TRP A 297 -17.31 -6.75 13.52
CA TRP A 297 -16.30 -7.59 12.88
C TRP A 297 -14.88 -7.06 13.14
N LEU A 298 -14.66 -5.75 12.99
CA LEU A 298 -13.35 -5.13 13.25
C LEU A 298 -12.92 -5.33 14.70
N GLU A 299 -13.82 -5.13 15.66
CA GLU A 299 -13.55 -5.35 17.09
C GLU A 299 -13.20 -6.82 17.37
N GLU A 300 -14.02 -7.75 16.87
CA GLU A 300 -13.82 -9.19 17.06
C GLU A 300 -12.48 -9.66 16.47
N MET A 301 -12.13 -9.19 15.27
CA MET A 301 -10.91 -9.59 14.59
C MET A 301 -9.67 -8.91 15.16
N ALA A 302 -9.76 -7.63 15.53
CA ALA A 302 -8.63 -6.92 16.14
C ALA A 302 -8.26 -7.54 17.49
N HIS A 303 -9.25 -7.83 18.33
CA HIS A 303 -9.04 -8.54 19.59
C HIS A 303 -8.41 -9.92 19.36
N PHE A 304 -8.85 -10.67 18.35
CA PHE A 304 -8.28 -11.98 18.03
C PHE A 304 -6.82 -11.90 17.57
N VAL A 305 -6.47 -10.95 16.69
CA VAL A 305 -5.09 -10.75 16.25
C VAL A 305 -4.21 -10.37 17.45
N LYS A 306 -4.61 -9.41 18.27
CA LYS A 306 -3.85 -8.97 19.45
C LYS A 306 -3.77 -10.02 20.56
N PHE A 307 -4.74 -10.93 20.64
CA PHE A 307 -4.64 -12.10 21.51
C PHE A 307 -3.48 -13.01 21.12
N LEU A 308 -3.28 -13.23 19.81
CA LEU A 308 -2.17 -14.03 19.28
C LEU A 308 -0.85 -13.26 19.27
N ASP A 309 -0.86 -11.97 18.92
CA ASP A 309 0.34 -11.16 18.76
C ASP A 309 0.16 -9.78 19.41
N ARG A 310 0.84 -9.60 20.55
CA ARG A 310 0.85 -8.33 21.31
C ARG A 310 2.00 -7.40 20.94
N THR A 311 2.80 -7.76 19.94
CA THR A 311 4.06 -7.08 19.63
C THR A 311 3.96 -6.22 18.38
N HIS A 312 3.43 -6.76 17.30
CA HIS A 312 3.26 -6.02 16.05
C HIS A 312 2.11 -5.02 16.13
N LEU A 313 2.22 -3.96 15.33
CA LEU A 313 1.12 -3.02 15.15
C LEU A 313 -0.03 -3.66 14.35
N LEU A 314 -1.22 -3.09 14.45
CA LEU A 314 -2.42 -3.52 13.76
C LEU A 314 -3.20 -2.31 13.25
N SER A 315 -3.70 -2.41 12.02
CA SER A 315 -4.66 -1.46 11.44
C SER A 315 -5.82 -2.18 10.74
N THR A 316 -6.82 -1.40 10.31
CA THR A 316 -8.05 -1.86 9.66
C THR A 316 -7.83 -2.24 8.20
N GLY A 317 -7.11 -1.40 7.45
CA GLY A 317 -6.97 -1.45 5.99
C GLY A 317 -8.08 -0.73 5.23
N GLU A 318 -8.84 0.12 5.92
CA GLU A 318 -9.97 0.82 5.32
C GLU A 318 -9.58 2.04 4.49
N GLU A 319 -10.48 2.38 3.57
CA GLU A 319 -10.29 3.55 2.71
C GLU A 319 -10.39 4.86 3.49
N GLY A 320 -11.13 4.88 4.60
CA GLY A 320 -11.22 6.01 5.53
C GLY A 320 -12.53 6.78 5.44
N PHE A 321 -13.62 6.22 4.89
CA PHE A 321 -14.87 6.99 4.81
C PHE A 321 -15.44 7.28 6.21
N TYR A 322 -15.97 8.48 6.37
CA TYR A 322 -16.64 8.91 7.60
C TYR A 322 -18.12 8.53 7.59
N SER A 323 -18.67 8.24 8.78
CA SER A 323 -20.12 8.10 8.99
C SER A 323 -20.71 9.36 9.63
N ILE A 324 -22.02 9.55 9.49
CA ILE A 324 -22.74 10.65 10.15
C ILE A 324 -22.86 10.37 11.64
N GLY A 325 -22.51 11.36 12.47
CA GLY A 325 -22.75 11.32 13.92
C GLY A 325 -21.59 10.79 14.77
N SER A 326 -20.48 10.36 14.15
CA SER A 326 -19.29 9.88 14.86
C SER A 326 -18.31 10.98 15.28
N GLY A 327 -18.62 12.24 14.95
CA GLY A 327 -17.78 13.40 15.25
C GLY A 327 -16.61 13.62 14.30
N GLY A 328 -16.46 12.76 13.28
CA GLY A 328 -15.45 12.91 12.23
C GLY A 328 -15.83 13.91 11.14
N SER A 329 -14.86 14.20 10.28
CA SER A 329 -14.95 15.15 9.17
C SER A 329 -15.73 14.59 7.96
N VAL A 330 -17.04 14.38 8.13
CA VAL A 330 -17.93 13.88 7.06
C VAL A 330 -17.88 14.73 5.78
N ASP A 331 -17.57 16.03 5.91
CA ASP A 331 -17.38 16.94 4.78
C ASP A 331 -16.16 16.61 3.91
N ALA A 332 -15.25 15.75 4.38
CA ALA A 332 -14.13 15.25 3.61
C ALA A 332 -14.53 14.15 2.62
N ASN A 333 -15.66 13.46 2.85
CA ASN A 333 -16.09 12.34 2.02
C ASN A 333 -16.25 12.74 0.53
N PRO A 334 -15.92 11.84 -0.41
CA PRO A 334 -15.97 12.17 -1.83
C PRO A 334 -17.38 12.44 -2.32
N GLU A 335 -18.40 11.76 -1.77
CA GLU A 335 -19.82 12.00 -2.06
C GLU A 335 -20.75 11.18 -1.13
N VAL A 336 -22.07 11.40 -1.20
CA VAL A 336 -23.08 10.68 -0.40
C VAL A 336 -22.99 9.15 -0.48
N TRP A 337 -22.55 8.57 -1.61
CA TRP A 337 -22.42 7.11 -1.73
C TRP A 337 -21.42 6.52 -0.72
N SER A 338 -20.41 7.29 -0.31
CA SER A 338 -19.39 6.83 0.65
C SER A 338 -19.99 6.50 2.03
N LEU A 339 -21.08 7.18 2.40
CA LEU A 339 -21.83 6.93 3.65
C LEU A 339 -22.47 5.54 3.68
N THR A 340 -22.65 4.92 2.51
CA THR A 340 -23.26 3.59 2.41
C THR A 340 -22.25 2.47 2.52
N THR A 341 -20.95 2.76 2.62
CA THR A 341 -19.89 1.73 2.62
C THR A 341 -19.79 0.94 3.91
N GLY A 342 -20.41 1.44 4.99
CA GLY A 342 -20.34 0.87 6.34
C GLY A 342 -19.11 1.32 7.13
N GLN A 343 -18.13 1.97 6.50
CA GLN A 343 -16.96 2.50 7.20
C GLN A 343 -17.33 3.72 8.04
N ASP A 344 -16.61 3.88 9.15
CA ASP A 344 -16.61 5.06 9.99
C ASP A 344 -15.20 5.29 10.53
N PHE A 345 -14.43 6.14 9.85
CA PHE A 345 -13.03 6.39 10.16
C PHE A 345 -12.72 6.58 11.65
N VAL A 346 -13.57 7.32 12.36
CA VAL A 346 -13.35 7.60 13.78
C VAL A 346 -13.69 6.36 14.62
N ALA A 347 -14.86 5.76 14.45
CA ALA A 347 -15.27 4.62 15.28
C ALA A 347 -14.41 3.37 15.03
N ASN A 348 -14.16 3.05 13.76
CA ASN A 348 -13.39 1.88 13.34
C ASN A 348 -11.95 1.94 13.86
N HIS A 349 -11.33 3.12 13.85
CA HIS A 349 -9.98 3.31 14.39
C HIS A 349 -9.96 3.66 15.87
N ALA A 350 -11.10 3.85 16.56
CA ALA A 350 -11.14 4.04 18.01
C ALA A 350 -10.96 2.71 18.79
N ILE A 351 -11.11 1.56 18.11
CA ILE A 351 -10.90 0.23 18.68
C ILE A 351 -9.52 0.18 19.40
N PRO A 352 -9.44 -0.22 20.68
CA PRO A 352 -8.20 -0.17 21.46
C PRO A 352 -7.05 -0.98 20.86
N GLU A 353 -7.36 -2.09 20.21
CA GLU A 353 -6.41 -2.99 19.56
C GLU A 353 -5.85 -2.48 18.22
N ILE A 354 -6.45 -1.43 17.65
CA ILE A 354 -5.95 -0.76 16.43
C ILE A 354 -4.93 0.29 16.84
N ASP A 355 -3.68 0.18 16.39
CA ASP A 355 -2.59 1.05 16.88
C ASP A 355 -2.45 2.34 16.08
N PHE A 356 -2.84 2.34 14.81
CA PHE A 356 -2.75 3.50 13.93
C PHE A 356 -3.94 3.57 12.98
N ALA A 357 -4.21 4.77 12.48
CA ALA A 357 -5.28 5.03 11.54
C ALA A 357 -4.76 5.06 10.11
N VAL A 358 -5.56 4.54 9.18
CA VAL A 358 -5.22 4.48 7.76
C VAL A 358 -6.31 5.11 6.91
N ALA A 359 -5.93 5.63 5.76
CA ALA A 359 -6.86 6.00 4.71
C ALA A 359 -6.21 5.78 3.35
N HIS A 360 -7.05 5.62 2.33
CA HIS A 360 -6.66 5.52 0.94
C HIS A 360 -7.07 6.81 0.20
N LEU A 361 -6.55 7.05 -1.00
CA LEU A 361 -6.92 8.21 -1.82
C LEU A 361 -6.91 7.91 -3.32
N TRP A 362 -8.10 7.69 -3.87
CA TRP A 362 -8.32 7.34 -5.28
C TRP A 362 -9.25 8.34 -5.99
N PRO A 363 -8.82 9.60 -6.21
CA PRO A 363 -9.66 10.66 -6.75
C PRO A 363 -10.23 10.32 -8.14
N ASP A 364 -9.47 9.60 -8.97
CA ASP A 364 -9.94 9.20 -10.30
C ASP A 364 -11.06 8.16 -10.22
N ASN A 365 -10.96 7.20 -9.30
CA ASN A 365 -11.93 6.11 -9.15
C ASN A 365 -13.21 6.62 -8.49
N TRP A 366 -13.07 7.40 -7.42
CA TRP A 366 -14.21 7.96 -6.70
C TRP A 366 -14.91 9.04 -7.52
N GLY A 367 -14.14 9.81 -8.30
CA GLY A 367 -14.65 10.81 -9.23
C GLY A 367 -15.48 10.25 -10.39
N VAL A 368 -15.50 8.94 -10.64
CA VAL A 368 -16.47 8.32 -11.58
C VAL A 368 -17.88 8.31 -10.99
N PHE A 369 -17.99 8.19 -9.67
CA PHE A 369 -19.25 8.12 -8.94
C PHE A 369 -19.69 9.48 -8.36
N THR A 370 -18.88 10.51 -8.56
CA THR A 370 -19.14 11.88 -8.13
C THR A 370 -19.16 12.78 -9.35
N LEU A 371 -20.10 13.73 -9.46
CA LEU A 371 -20.11 14.73 -10.54
C LEU A 371 -18.99 15.77 -10.31
N GLY A 372 -17.75 15.32 -10.46
CA GLY A 372 -16.54 16.13 -10.35
C GLY A 372 -16.11 16.41 -8.91
N LEU A 373 -15.07 15.71 -8.45
CA LEU A 373 -14.40 16.09 -7.20
C LEU A 373 -13.72 17.46 -7.36
N PRO A 374 -13.75 18.33 -6.33
CA PRO A 374 -13.07 19.61 -6.39
C PRO A 374 -11.55 19.43 -6.44
N ALA A 375 -10.83 20.39 -7.02
CA ALA A 375 -9.37 20.34 -7.12
C ALA A 375 -8.67 20.25 -5.75
N SER A 376 -9.30 20.79 -4.71
CA SER A 376 -8.81 20.72 -3.32
C SER A 376 -9.14 19.41 -2.60
N PHE A 377 -9.89 18.49 -3.23
CA PHE A 377 -10.39 17.27 -2.58
C PHE A 377 -9.28 16.47 -1.91
N SER A 378 -8.20 16.16 -2.64
CA SER A 378 -7.08 15.36 -2.13
C SER A 378 -6.39 16.01 -0.93
N GLU A 379 -6.27 17.35 -0.92
CA GLU A 379 -5.70 18.08 0.21
C GLU A 379 -6.66 18.09 1.40
N THR A 380 -7.95 18.37 1.18
CA THR A 380 -8.97 18.32 2.24
C THR A 380 -9.03 16.93 2.87
N TRP A 381 -9.09 15.89 2.05
CA TRP A 381 -9.09 14.49 2.48
C TRP A 381 -7.92 14.24 3.43
N LEU A 382 -6.72 14.57 2.99
CA LEU A 382 -5.49 14.34 3.73
C LEU A 382 -5.43 15.11 5.07
N VAL A 383 -5.74 16.40 5.04
CA VAL A 383 -5.70 17.27 6.22
C VAL A 383 -6.74 16.85 7.26
N LYS A 384 -7.96 16.49 6.82
CA LYS A 384 -9.03 16.10 7.74
C LYS A 384 -8.75 14.76 8.43
N HIS A 385 -8.33 13.73 7.68
CA HIS A 385 -7.97 12.44 8.28
C HIS A 385 -6.81 12.54 9.26
N LYS A 386 -5.78 13.30 8.88
CA LYS A 386 -4.65 13.57 9.77
C LYS A 386 -5.11 14.29 11.04
N SER A 387 -5.92 15.33 10.90
CA SER A 387 -6.44 16.11 12.02
C SER A 387 -7.25 15.24 12.98
N ASP A 388 -8.20 14.46 12.45
CA ASP A 388 -9.08 13.63 13.27
C ASP A 388 -8.32 12.48 13.93
N SER A 389 -7.38 11.84 13.22
CA SER A 389 -6.50 10.82 13.79
C SER A 389 -5.70 11.37 14.99
N ARG A 390 -5.17 12.58 14.87
CA ARG A 390 -4.44 13.23 15.96
C ARG A 390 -5.36 13.68 17.10
N ALA A 391 -6.38 14.45 16.77
CA ALA A 391 -7.16 15.22 17.74
C ALA A 391 -8.21 14.36 18.45
N ILE A 392 -8.78 13.37 17.75
CA ILE A 392 -9.84 12.51 18.27
C ILE A 392 -9.25 11.18 18.73
N LEU A 393 -8.45 10.52 17.88
CA LEU A 393 -7.95 9.17 18.17
C LEU A 393 -6.65 9.16 18.98
N GLY A 394 -5.83 10.21 18.86
CA GLY A 394 -4.49 10.25 19.45
C GLY A 394 -3.52 9.21 18.84
N LYS A 395 -3.82 8.73 17.62
CA LYS A 395 -3.09 7.65 16.93
C LYS A 395 -2.26 8.22 15.77
N PRO A 396 -1.21 7.51 15.32
CA PRO A 396 -0.54 7.84 14.05
C PRO A 396 -1.50 7.71 12.87
N PHE A 397 -1.24 8.48 11.82
CA PHE A 397 -1.98 8.41 10.56
C PHE A 397 -1.07 8.00 9.42
N LEU A 398 -1.49 7.03 8.61
CA LEU A 398 -0.78 6.55 7.42
C LEU A 398 -1.71 6.65 6.19
N LEU A 399 -1.31 7.41 5.18
CA LEU A 399 -1.95 7.38 3.86
C LEU A 399 -1.35 6.21 3.08
N GLU A 400 -1.93 5.03 3.28
CA GLU A 400 -1.31 3.76 2.88
C GLU A 400 -1.61 3.33 1.46
N GLU A 401 -2.57 3.97 0.80
CA GLU A 401 -2.72 3.89 -0.65
C GLU A 401 -3.11 5.24 -1.25
N PHE A 402 -2.49 5.61 -2.36
CA PHE A 402 -2.92 6.76 -3.15
C PHE A 402 -2.33 6.72 -4.56
N GLY A 403 -3.10 7.24 -5.52
CA GLY A 403 -2.64 7.35 -6.89
C GLY A 403 -3.62 8.07 -7.80
N THR A 404 -3.13 8.50 -8.95
CA THR A 404 -3.93 9.09 -10.01
C THR A 404 -3.37 8.68 -11.38
N THR A 405 -4.26 8.55 -12.34
CA THR A 405 -3.95 8.43 -13.78
C THR A 405 -3.82 9.79 -14.46
N GLY A 406 -4.07 10.88 -13.73
CA GLY A 406 -4.05 12.26 -14.23
C GLY A 406 -5.20 12.59 -15.18
N ASN A 407 -6.21 11.74 -15.26
CA ASN A 407 -7.37 11.90 -16.15
C ASN A 407 -8.59 12.49 -15.43
N GLY A 408 -8.38 13.32 -14.40
CA GLY A 408 -9.47 13.94 -13.63
C GLY A 408 -10.66 14.33 -14.53
N GLN A 409 -11.87 13.94 -14.11
CA GLN A 409 -13.17 14.18 -14.77
C GLN A 409 -13.38 13.65 -16.21
N LEU A 410 -12.35 13.22 -16.94
CA LEU A 410 -12.48 12.89 -18.36
C LEU A 410 -12.87 11.43 -18.64
N SER A 411 -12.77 10.52 -17.68
CA SER A 411 -12.80 9.08 -17.98
C SER A 411 -14.17 8.51 -18.37
N ALA A 412 -15.29 9.06 -17.89
CA ALA A 412 -16.60 8.49 -18.22
C ALA A 412 -17.11 8.95 -19.61
N VAL A 413 -16.84 10.20 -19.99
CA VAL A 413 -17.32 10.79 -21.26
C VAL A 413 -16.32 10.52 -22.39
N ASP A 414 -15.00 10.60 -22.13
CA ASP A 414 -14.01 10.34 -23.17
C ASP A 414 -13.87 8.86 -23.51
N GLN A 415 -14.17 7.91 -22.61
CA GLN A 415 -14.14 6.49 -22.98
C GLN A 415 -15.22 6.13 -24.02
N VAL A 416 -16.31 6.90 -24.09
CA VAL A 416 -17.34 6.78 -25.13
C VAL A 416 -17.00 7.66 -26.34
N GLY A 417 -16.38 8.83 -26.13
CA GLY A 417 -16.02 9.79 -27.18
C GLY A 417 -14.68 9.54 -27.90
N SER A 418 -13.77 8.73 -27.36
CA SER A 418 -12.40 8.55 -27.89
C SER A 418 -12.31 7.72 -29.16
N ARG A 419 -13.44 7.35 -29.77
CA ARG A 419 -13.45 6.88 -31.16
C ARG A 419 -13.30 8.01 -32.19
N PHE A 420 -13.33 9.28 -31.78
CA PHE A 420 -13.34 10.43 -32.70
C PHE A 420 -12.41 11.61 -32.35
N ALA A 421 -11.67 11.60 -31.25
CA ALA A 421 -10.81 12.73 -30.88
C ALA A 421 -9.43 12.66 -31.55
N THR A 422 -9.05 13.73 -32.25
CA THR A 422 -7.75 13.89 -32.93
C THR A 422 -6.67 14.39 -31.97
N THR A 423 -5.41 14.22 -32.37
CA THR A 423 -4.15 14.28 -31.62
C THR A 423 -3.78 15.62 -30.92
N ALA A 424 -4.67 16.60 -30.83
CA ALA A 424 -4.32 17.97 -30.41
C ALA A 424 -4.67 18.36 -28.95
N GLU A 425 -5.38 17.53 -28.17
CA GLU A 425 -5.80 17.87 -26.78
C GLU A 425 -5.00 17.17 -25.67
N ARG A 426 -3.75 16.79 -25.93
CA ARG A 426 -2.83 16.25 -24.90
C ARG A 426 -1.98 17.36 -24.26
N ALA A 427 -2.60 18.28 -23.53
CA ALA A 427 -1.86 18.92 -22.43
C ALA A 427 -1.53 17.79 -21.42
N PRO A 428 -0.24 17.56 -21.11
CA PRO A 428 0.23 16.19 -20.98
C PRO A 428 -0.15 15.60 -19.62
N ARG A 429 -0.91 14.50 -19.63
CA ARG A 429 -1.27 13.67 -18.45
C ARG A 429 -0.19 13.58 -17.36
N SER A 430 1.09 13.59 -17.75
CA SER A 430 2.24 13.61 -16.84
C SER A 430 2.29 14.80 -15.88
N VAL A 431 1.76 15.97 -16.25
CA VAL A 431 1.75 17.18 -15.41
C VAL A 431 0.71 17.04 -14.30
N ALA A 432 -0.52 16.65 -14.62
CA ALA A 432 -1.58 16.43 -13.62
C ALA A 432 -1.17 15.34 -12.60
N VAL A 433 -0.58 14.25 -13.08
CA VAL A 433 -0.01 13.21 -12.21
C VAL A 433 1.08 13.80 -11.31
N ALA A 434 2.04 14.54 -11.87
CA ALA A 434 3.12 15.13 -11.09
C ALA A 434 2.63 16.17 -10.07
N GLU A 435 1.62 16.97 -10.41
CA GLU A 435 0.99 17.95 -9.51
C GLU A 435 0.25 17.28 -8.35
N PHE A 436 -0.48 16.19 -8.61
CA PHE A 436 -1.09 15.39 -7.56
C PHE A 436 -0.04 14.85 -6.58
N TYR A 437 1.03 14.20 -7.09
CA TYR A 437 2.07 13.69 -6.19
C TYR A 437 2.76 14.84 -5.42
N ARG A 438 3.05 15.97 -6.08
CA ARG A 438 3.61 17.15 -5.40
C ARG A 438 2.70 17.69 -4.31
N SER A 439 1.38 17.74 -4.51
CA SER A 439 0.46 18.26 -3.50
C SER A 439 0.43 17.38 -2.26
N ILE A 440 0.46 16.05 -2.43
CA ILE A 440 0.56 15.09 -1.33
C ILE A 440 1.91 15.22 -0.60
N PHE A 441 3.02 15.23 -1.31
CA PHE A 441 4.36 15.35 -0.70
C PHE A 441 4.57 16.70 -0.01
N LYS A 442 3.98 17.79 -0.54
CA LYS A 442 4.03 19.10 0.10
C LYS A 442 3.40 19.10 1.50
N GLN A 443 2.34 18.33 1.74
CA GLN A 443 1.76 18.22 3.09
C GLN A 443 2.76 17.59 4.07
N VAL A 444 3.54 16.61 3.63
CA VAL A 444 4.63 16.02 4.44
C VAL A 444 5.75 17.03 4.72
N GLU A 445 6.11 17.86 3.74
CA GLU A 445 7.11 18.93 3.94
C GLU A 445 6.63 19.97 4.95
N LEU A 446 5.37 20.42 4.83
CA LEU A 446 4.75 21.38 5.76
C LEU A 446 4.72 20.83 7.20
N ASP A 447 4.53 19.53 7.35
CA ASP A 447 4.58 18.87 8.65
C ASP A 447 6.00 18.89 9.24
N ASN A 448 7.01 18.58 8.43
CA ASN A 448 8.41 18.59 8.85
C ASN A 448 8.92 20.00 9.18
N GLU A 449 8.51 21.04 8.43
CA GLU A 449 8.89 22.43 8.69
C GLU A 449 8.29 22.96 10.00
N ASN A 450 7.04 22.60 10.30
CA ASN A 450 6.43 22.86 11.60
C ASN A 450 7.12 22.08 12.73
N GLU A 451 7.77 20.97 12.41
CA GLU A 451 8.58 20.16 13.34
C GLU A 451 9.94 20.81 13.65
N TYR A 452 10.64 21.41 12.67
CA TYR A 452 11.89 22.15 12.92
C TYR A 452 11.69 23.41 13.78
N ALA A 453 10.51 24.04 13.72
CA ALA A 453 10.17 25.16 14.61
C ALA A 453 9.96 24.73 16.08
N ILE A 454 9.69 23.44 16.34
CA ILE A 454 9.38 22.89 17.68
C ILE A 454 10.50 21.98 18.21
N ALA A 455 11.38 21.47 17.35
CA ALA A 455 12.62 20.77 17.74
C ALA A 455 13.67 21.70 18.41
N GLY A 456 13.39 23.01 18.48
CA GLY A 456 14.26 24.03 19.07
C GLY A 456 14.18 24.22 20.59
N ASP A 457 13.35 23.49 21.33
CA ASP A 457 13.25 23.65 22.79
C ASP A 457 13.24 22.31 23.55
N ILE A 458 14.22 21.46 23.25
CA ILE A 458 14.72 20.47 24.22
C ILE A 458 15.74 21.20 25.10
N SER A 459 15.27 22.11 25.96
CA SER A 459 16.10 22.71 26.99
C SER A 459 16.33 21.71 28.13
N TYR A 460 17.60 21.38 28.35
CA TYR A 460 18.08 20.56 29.46
C TYR A 460 17.69 21.20 30.80
N SER A 461 16.73 20.64 31.53
CA SER A 461 16.54 20.95 32.95
C SER A 461 17.47 20.09 33.81
N ASN A 462 18.78 20.39 33.75
CA ASN A 462 19.70 20.02 34.81
C ASN A 462 19.44 20.94 36.02
N THR A 463 18.58 20.50 36.93
CA THR A 463 18.57 21.04 38.30
C THR A 463 18.69 19.88 39.28
N PRO A 464 19.80 19.77 40.04
CA PRO A 464 19.90 18.79 41.10
C PRO A 464 19.04 19.23 42.27
N VAL A 465 18.08 18.40 42.68
CA VAL A 465 17.38 18.59 43.95
C VAL A 465 18.35 18.21 45.07
N SER A 466 18.85 19.22 45.79
CA SER A 466 19.59 19.05 47.02
C SER A 466 18.68 19.17 48.25
N ARG A 467 18.75 18.13 49.10
CA ARG A 467 18.25 17.96 50.48
C ARG A 467 16.74 17.94 50.71
#